data_AF-A0A8H3VUW9-F1
#
_entry.id   AF-A0A8H3VUW9-F1
#
_cell.length_a   1.000
_cell.length_b   1.000
_cell.length_c   1.000
_cell.angle_alpha   90.00
_cell.angle_beta   90.00
_cell.angle_gamma   90.00
#
_symmetry.space_group_name_H-M   'P 1'
#
loop_
_entity.id
_entity.type
_entity.pdbx_description
1 polymer ?
#
loop_
_entity_poly.entity_id
_entity_poly.type
_entity_poly.pdbx_seq_one_letter_code
_entity_poly.pdbx_strand_id
1 'polypeptide(L)'
;MATSRSPSPAGPPPQESAPGIRATALQKTFDGALRATLSKCSYENFASCFPTTATYRPETLEGFWKDFTGRLGQVCKSEFETILSDRSVVPSLNALDRLINEAKARKAEAEAKAPDGKAVPPVPPHTLPAADLLNAHLSPFLVDQETALSNALATIQTSNETLVATITSQRAEMEALVAGLEAVVKDLEKSAEMLQGDDVQGLSGDFFRQGYIYKRMGQCGHAYATSRSLSSDLCWTLLGQKVDTIYYCRKDIARLNLDIEQALLSTIDATSQPPVVKKAEQAETSAIVEDVVNLWLLSFQLTLEIEQDQSEPRSLL
;
A
#
# COMPACT_ATOMS: atom_id res chain seq x y z
N MET A 1 -11.84 -27.54 34.16
CA MET A 1 -12.95 -26.71 33.65
C MET A 1 -12.52 -25.24 33.70
N ALA A 2 -12.05 -24.68 32.58
CA ALA A 2 -11.62 -23.29 32.50
C ALA A 2 -12.79 -22.43 32.01
N THR A 3 -13.18 -21.44 32.81
CA THR A 3 -14.26 -20.51 32.50
C THR A 3 -13.75 -19.42 31.55
N SER A 4 -14.24 -19.48 30.31
CA SER A 4 -14.08 -18.45 29.29
C SER A 4 -14.68 -17.13 29.77
N ARG A 5 -13.85 -16.09 29.93
CA ARG A 5 -14.31 -14.70 30.11
C ARG A 5 -14.16 -13.99 28.77
N SER A 6 -15.30 -13.77 28.14
CA SER A 6 -15.49 -12.92 26.97
C SER A 6 -14.92 -11.51 27.21
N PRO A 7 -14.07 -10.96 26.32
CA PRO A 7 -13.67 -9.57 26.42
C PRO A 7 -14.84 -8.65 26.01
N SER A 8 -15.19 -7.71 26.88
CA SER A 8 -16.15 -6.64 26.57
C SER A 8 -15.65 -5.79 25.39
N PRO A 9 -16.54 -5.31 24.50
CA PRO A 9 -16.17 -4.47 23.38
C PRO A 9 -15.61 -3.12 23.86
N ALA A 10 -14.54 -2.66 23.21
CA ALA A 10 -13.94 -1.36 23.44
C ALA A 10 -14.99 -0.25 23.27
N GLY A 11 -14.98 0.72 24.19
CA GLY A 11 -15.93 1.84 24.18
C GLY A 11 -15.88 2.63 22.87
N PRO A 12 -17.00 3.24 22.45
CA PRO A 12 -17.06 4.03 21.23
C PRO A 12 -16.05 5.18 21.28
N PRO A 13 -15.41 5.53 20.15
CA PRO A 13 -14.45 6.62 20.08
C PRO A 13 -15.06 7.94 20.58
N PRO A 14 -14.27 8.85 21.19
CA PRO A 14 -14.78 10.12 21.71
C PRO A 14 -15.52 10.89 20.61
N GLN A 15 -16.83 11.02 20.75
CA GLN A 15 -17.69 11.67 19.76
C GLN A 15 -17.23 13.12 19.56
N GLU A 16 -16.73 13.43 18.37
CA GLU A 16 -16.28 14.78 17.99
C GLU A 16 -17.42 15.82 18.02
N SER A 17 -18.65 15.33 18.09
CA SER A 17 -19.90 16.08 18.17
C SER A 17 -20.26 16.59 19.57
N ALA A 18 -19.65 16.05 20.63
CA ALA A 18 -19.95 16.48 21.99
C ALA A 18 -19.31 17.86 22.25
N PRO A 19 -20.05 18.86 22.79
CA PRO A 19 -19.48 20.18 23.07
C PRO A 19 -18.33 20.11 24.07
N GLY A 20 -17.12 20.51 23.64
CA GLY A 20 -15.98 20.68 24.53
C GLY A 20 -16.14 21.89 25.45
N ILE A 21 -15.12 22.13 26.29
CA ILE A 21 -15.10 23.23 27.28
C ILE A 21 -15.32 24.57 26.58
N ARG A 22 -14.61 24.81 25.47
CA ARG A 22 -14.69 26.06 24.73
C ARG A 22 -15.99 26.22 23.94
N ALA A 23 -16.48 25.13 23.33
CA ALA A 23 -17.77 25.13 22.64
C ALA A 23 -18.93 25.44 23.61
N THR A 24 -18.90 24.85 24.80
CA THR A 24 -19.87 25.13 25.88
C THR A 24 -19.76 26.58 26.37
N ALA A 25 -18.55 27.11 26.51
CA ALA A 25 -18.33 28.50 26.89
C ALA A 25 -18.88 29.48 25.83
N LEU A 26 -18.74 29.17 24.54
CA LEU A 26 -19.29 29.97 23.45
C LEU A 26 -20.83 30.00 23.52
N GLN A 27 -21.47 28.83 23.61
CA GLN A 27 -22.92 28.71 23.73
C GLN A 27 -23.44 29.47 24.97
N LYS A 28 -22.79 29.30 26.12
CA LYS A 28 -23.15 30.01 27.36
C LYS A 28 -23.02 31.52 27.24
N THR A 29 -21.97 31.99 26.55
CA THR A 29 -21.76 33.43 26.31
C THR A 29 -22.84 33.99 25.40
N PHE A 30 -23.20 33.26 24.34
CA PHE A 30 -24.29 33.64 23.44
C PHE A 30 -25.64 33.70 24.17
N ASP A 31 -26.00 32.67 24.94
CA ASP A 31 -27.22 32.65 25.73
C ASP A 31 -27.25 33.75 26.80
N GLY A 32 -26.09 34.10 27.37
CA GLY A 32 -25.94 35.22 28.28
C GLY A 32 -26.20 36.55 27.59
N ALA A 33 -25.58 36.78 26.44
CA ALA A 33 -25.74 38.00 25.63
C ALA A 33 -27.18 38.16 25.14
N LEU A 34 -27.79 37.10 24.60
CA LEU A 34 -29.17 37.12 24.13
C LEU A 34 -30.16 37.45 25.26
N ARG A 35 -29.99 36.85 26.44
CA ARG A 35 -30.81 37.18 27.63
C ARG A 35 -30.60 38.63 28.09
N ALA A 36 -29.37 39.14 28.03
CA ALA A 36 -29.08 40.52 28.37
C ALA A 36 -29.73 41.51 27.37
N THR A 37 -29.74 41.19 26.08
CA THR A 37 -30.42 41.99 25.05
C THR A 37 -31.93 41.97 25.24
N LEU A 38 -32.52 40.79 25.42
CA LEU A 38 -33.97 40.66 25.61
C LEU A 38 -34.43 41.29 26.94
N SER A 39 -33.62 41.29 27.99
CA SER A 39 -33.98 41.94 29.26
C SER A 39 -33.98 43.47 29.18
N LYS A 40 -33.19 44.06 28.27
CA LYS A 40 -33.23 45.51 27.99
C LYS A 40 -34.48 45.93 27.25
N CYS A 41 -35.05 45.05 26.44
CA CYS A 41 -36.39 45.20 25.86
C CYS A 41 -37.47 44.93 26.91
N SER A 42 -37.45 45.66 28.03
CA SER A 42 -38.50 45.57 29.05
C SER A 42 -39.83 46.11 28.52
N TYR A 43 -40.93 45.60 29.07
CA TYR A 43 -42.27 46.06 28.71
C TYR A 43 -42.44 47.57 28.97
N GLU A 44 -41.87 48.10 30.05
CA GLU A 44 -41.94 49.54 30.39
C GLU A 44 -41.25 50.42 29.33
N ASN A 45 -40.04 50.04 28.91
CA ASN A 45 -39.32 50.74 27.84
C ASN A 45 -40.11 50.67 26.53
N PHE A 46 -40.69 49.51 26.23
CA PHE A 46 -41.48 49.30 25.02
C PHE A 46 -42.80 50.10 25.03
N ALA A 47 -43.52 50.11 26.15
CA ALA A 47 -44.78 50.83 26.32
C ALA A 47 -44.59 52.35 26.28
N SER A 48 -43.44 52.86 26.75
CA SER A 48 -43.11 54.29 26.67
C SER A 48 -43.06 54.83 25.24
N CYS A 49 -42.73 53.98 24.26
CA CYS A 49 -42.73 54.32 22.85
C CYS A 49 -44.14 54.33 22.22
N PHE A 50 -45.14 53.73 22.88
CA PHE A 50 -46.51 53.60 22.40
C PHE A 50 -47.55 54.04 23.46
N PRO A 51 -47.50 55.31 23.91
CA PRO A 51 -48.29 55.77 25.06
C PRO A 51 -49.80 55.66 24.84
N THR A 52 -50.28 55.88 23.61
CA THR A 52 -51.69 55.76 23.25
C THR A 52 -52.18 54.32 23.41
N THR A 53 -51.49 53.35 22.82
CA THR A 53 -51.89 51.93 22.90
C THR A 53 -51.73 51.38 24.32
N ALA A 54 -50.70 51.81 25.05
CA ALA A 54 -50.48 51.42 26.44
C ALA A 54 -51.64 51.87 27.36
N THR A 55 -52.27 53.02 27.06
CA THR A 55 -53.39 53.53 27.86
C THR A 55 -54.72 52.85 27.53
N TYR A 56 -55.02 52.68 26.23
CA TYR A 56 -56.34 52.21 25.81
C TYR A 56 -56.45 50.69 25.65
N ARG A 57 -55.34 49.99 25.38
CA ARG A 57 -55.29 48.53 25.18
C ARG A 57 -53.96 47.92 25.69
N PRO A 58 -53.71 47.95 27.02
CA PRO A 58 -52.47 47.41 27.59
C PRO A 58 -52.32 45.90 27.34
N GLU A 59 -53.41 45.11 27.42
CA GLU A 59 -53.33 43.65 27.23
C GLU A 59 -52.85 43.25 25.83
N THR A 60 -53.32 43.94 24.79
CA THR A 60 -52.90 43.68 23.40
C THR A 60 -51.42 44.04 23.19
N LEU A 61 -50.96 45.13 23.81
CA LEU A 61 -49.58 45.57 23.73
C LEU A 61 -48.62 44.61 24.47
N GLU A 62 -49.03 44.13 25.65
CA GLU A 62 -48.26 43.14 26.41
C GLU A 62 -48.17 41.81 25.68
N GLY A 63 -49.27 41.35 25.08
CA GLY A 63 -49.28 40.16 24.21
C GLY A 63 -48.31 40.29 23.04
N PHE A 64 -48.37 41.40 22.31
CA PHE A 64 -47.45 41.68 21.21
C PHE A 64 -45.99 41.70 21.65
N TRP A 65 -45.68 42.34 22.78
CA TRP A 65 -44.32 42.39 23.32
C TRP A 65 -43.80 40.99 23.69
N LYS A 66 -44.62 40.15 24.33
CA LYS A 66 -44.27 38.75 24.65
C LYS A 66 -44.01 37.94 23.38
N ASP A 67 -44.88 38.05 22.39
CA ASP A 67 -44.74 37.35 21.12
C ASP A 67 -43.49 37.81 20.36
N PHE A 68 -43.24 39.12 20.33
CA PHE A 68 -42.06 39.70 19.68
C PHE A 68 -40.77 39.24 20.35
N THR A 69 -40.65 39.39 21.67
CA THR A 69 -39.43 38.99 22.41
C THR A 69 -39.22 37.48 22.39
N GLY A 70 -40.30 36.69 22.46
CA GLY A 70 -40.28 35.24 22.31
C GLY A 70 -39.82 34.80 20.93
N ARG A 71 -40.41 35.37 19.86
CA ARG A 71 -40.05 35.02 18.48
C ARG A 71 -38.63 35.45 18.14
N LEU A 72 -38.21 36.65 18.56
CA LEU A 72 -36.84 37.13 18.37
C LEU A 72 -35.84 36.18 19.04
N GLY A 73 -36.09 35.81 20.30
CA GLY A 73 -35.24 34.86 21.02
C GLY A 73 -35.17 33.49 20.35
N GLN A 74 -36.29 32.98 19.82
CA GLN A 74 -36.34 31.72 19.09
C GLN A 74 -35.56 31.78 17.78
N VAL A 75 -35.75 32.81 16.97
CA VAL A 75 -35.06 33.00 15.68
C VAL A 75 -33.56 33.16 15.90
N CYS A 76 -33.13 33.98 16.86
CA CYS A 76 -31.70 34.12 17.15
C CYS A 76 -31.05 32.79 17.54
N LYS A 77 -31.74 31.94 18.32
CA LYS A 77 -31.23 30.62 18.69
C LYS A 77 -31.18 29.65 17.51
N SER A 78 -32.20 29.64 16.65
CA SER A 78 -32.22 28.76 15.47
C SER A 78 -31.15 29.14 14.45
N GLU A 79 -30.97 30.43 14.20
CA GLU A 79 -29.92 30.93 13.30
C GLU A 79 -28.53 30.64 13.86
N PHE A 80 -28.34 30.79 15.17
CA PHE A 80 -27.07 30.46 15.82
C PHE A 80 -26.72 28.98 15.67
N GLU A 81 -27.69 28.07 15.88
CA GLU A 81 -27.46 26.62 15.70
C GLU A 81 -27.17 26.27 14.22
N THR A 82 -27.84 26.94 13.29
CA THR A 82 -27.57 26.80 11.85
C THR A 82 -26.14 27.22 11.54
N ILE A 83 -25.68 28.36 12.06
CA ILE A 83 -24.29 28.82 11.87
C ILE A 83 -23.28 27.85 12.51
N LEU A 84 -23.58 27.31 13.69
CA LEU A 84 -22.70 26.35 14.38
C LEU A 84 -22.51 25.07 13.56
N SER A 85 -23.58 24.57 12.95
CA SER A 85 -23.55 23.37 12.11
C SER A 85 -22.90 23.63 10.75
N ASP A 86 -23.30 24.70 10.04
CA ASP A 86 -22.75 25.06 8.73
C ASP A 86 -21.23 25.26 8.75
N ARG A 87 -20.71 25.86 9.83
CA ARG A 87 -19.28 26.14 9.98
C ARG A 87 -18.53 25.05 10.74
N SER A 88 -19.23 24.00 11.18
CA SER A 88 -18.63 22.92 11.99
C SER A 88 -17.82 23.45 13.18
N VAL A 89 -18.36 24.46 13.87
CA VAL A 89 -17.66 25.19 14.92
C VAL A 89 -17.32 24.28 16.10
N VAL A 90 -18.25 23.41 16.49
CA VAL A 90 -18.05 22.49 17.63
C VAL A 90 -16.87 21.55 17.39
N PRO A 91 -16.79 20.80 16.27
CA PRO A 91 -15.61 20.01 15.92
C PRO A 91 -14.32 20.84 15.87
N SER A 92 -14.36 22.04 15.28
CA SER A 92 -13.18 22.90 15.17
C SER A 92 -12.63 23.36 16.53
N LEU A 93 -13.52 23.77 17.45
CA LEU A 93 -13.14 24.15 18.81
C LEU A 93 -12.64 22.96 19.62
N ASN A 94 -13.24 21.78 19.42
CA ASN A 94 -12.78 20.54 20.04
C ASN A 94 -11.37 20.16 19.55
N ALA A 95 -11.11 20.27 18.24
CA ALA A 95 -9.79 20.06 17.67
C ALA A 95 -8.76 21.06 18.21
N LEU A 96 -9.14 22.34 18.35
CA LEU A 96 -8.29 23.35 18.97
C LEU A 96 -7.95 23.00 20.43
N ASP A 97 -8.93 22.57 21.23
CA ASP A 97 -8.69 22.18 22.62
C ASP A 97 -7.76 20.95 22.71
N ARG A 98 -7.85 19.98 21.77
CA ARG A 98 -6.89 18.88 21.63
C ARG A 98 -5.47 19.39 21.35
N LEU A 99 -5.31 20.26 20.34
CA LEU A 99 -4.00 20.84 19.98
C LEU A 99 -3.37 21.64 21.13
N ILE A 100 -4.18 22.38 21.90
CA ILE A 100 -3.70 23.12 23.07
C ILE A 100 -3.19 22.16 24.15
N ASN A 101 -3.89 21.05 24.38
CA ASN A 101 -3.46 20.06 25.37
C ASN A 101 -2.17 19.35 24.95
N GLU A 102 -2.05 18.97 23.68
CA GLU A 102 -0.81 18.41 23.13
C GLU A 102 0.36 19.41 23.20
N ALA A 103 0.12 20.68 22.91
CA ALA A 103 1.15 21.72 23.02
C ALA A 103 1.58 21.93 24.48
N LYS A 104 0.64 21.90 25.44
CA LYS A 104 0.96 21.95 26.88
C LYS A 104 1.76 20.73 27.33
N ALA A 105 1.41 19.53 26.87
CA ALA A 105 2.15 18.31 27.17
C ALA A 105 3.59 18.40 26.64
N ARG A 106 3.78 18.77 25.37
CA ARG A 106 5.10 18.96 24.77
C ARG A 106 5.93 20.02 25.50
N LYS A 107 5.30 21.11 25.92
CA LYS A 107 5.96 22.15 26.73
C LYS A 107 6.41 21.61 28.08
N ALA A 108 5.56 20.89 28.79
CA ALA A 108 5.90 20.28 30.09
C ALA A 108 7.03 19.26 29.97
N GLU A 109 7.03 18.44 28.91
CA GLU A 109 8.12 17.50 28.62
C GLU A 109 9.44 18.22 28.31
N ALA A 110 9.39 19.31 27.54
CA ALA A 110 10.57 20.11 27.23
C ALA A 110 11.13 20.82 28.47
N GLU A 111 10.26 21.31 29.36
CA GLU A 111 10.66 21.92 30.64
C GLU A 111 11.27 20.87 31.59
N ALA A 112 10.74 19.65 31.62
CA ALA A 112 11.27 18.55 32.42
C ALA A 112 12.66 18.06 31.95
N LYS A 113 12.93 18.16 30.64
CA LYS A 113 14.23 17.76 30.04
C LYS A 113 15.28 18.88 30.05
N ALA A 114 14.89 20.12 30.36
CA ALA A 114 15.81 21.27 30.34
C ALA A 114 16.59 21.39 31.66
N PRO A 115 17.94 21.51 31.63
CA PRO A 115 18.77 21.60 32.84
C PRO A 115 18.50 22.86 33.69
N ASP A 116 17.97 23.94 33.10
CA ASP A 116 17.61 25.20 33.80
C ASP A 116 16.09 25.38 33.99
N GLY A 117 15.27 24.35 33.72
CA GLY A 117 13.81 24.39 33.87
C GLY A 117 13.08 25.35 32.92
N LYS A 118 13.77 25.95 31.95
CA LYS A 118 13.18 26.81 30.91
C LYS A 118 13.36 26.19 29.54
N ALA A 119 12.25 25.74 28.96
CA ALA A 119 12.22 25.28 27.57
C ALA A 119 12.41 26.46 26.60
N VAL A 120 13.22 26.26 25.56
CA VAL A 120 13.38 27.22 24.46
C VAL A 120 12.03 27.31 23.71
N PRO A 121 11.49 28.53 23.48
CA PRO A 121 10.23 28.68 22.77
C PRO A 121 10.38 28.24 21.30
N PRO A 122 9.39 27.52 20.73
CA PRO A 122 9.45 27.11 19.33
C PRO A 122 9.38 28.32 18.41
N VAL A 123 10.14 28.27 17.32
CA VAL A 123 10.12 29.28 16.26
C VAL A 123 8.78 29.20 15.53
N PRO A 124 8.05 30.32 15.36
CA PRO A 124 6.75 30.29 14.70
C PRO A 124 6.91 29.99 13.19
N PRO A 125 5.95 29.28 12.58
CA PRO A 125 6.11 28.78 11.21
C PRO A 125 6.17 29.89 10.15
N HIS A 126 5.59 31.06 10.42
CA HIS A 126 5.62 32.19 9.49
C HIS A 126 6.97 32.91 9.41
N THR A 127 7.90 32.63 10.34
CA THR A 127 9.27 33.15 10.28
C THR A 127 10.24 32.16 9.65
N LEU A 128 9.78 30.94 9.33
CA LEU A 128 10.62 29.91 8.71
C LEU A 128 10.73 30.15 7.18
N PRO A 129 11.92 29.94 6.61
CA PRO A 129 12.11 29.86 5.16
C PRO A 129 11.21 28.79 4.52
N ALA A 130 10.82 29.00 3.27
CA ALA A 130 9.98 28.05 2.53
C ALA A 130 10.62 26.65 2.40
N ALA A 131 11.94 26.58 2.25
CA ALA A 131 12.67 25.31 2.16
C ALA A 131 12.55 24.50 3.46
N ASP A 132 12.63 25.16 4.62
CA ASP A 132 12.53 24.50 5.93
C ASP A 132 11.12 23.97 6.19
N LEU A 133 10.09 24.72 5.77
CA LEU A 133 8.70 24.26 5.83
C LEU A 133 8.47 23.04 4.94
N LEU A 134 8.98 23.07 3.70
CA LEU A 134 8.88 21.94 2.78
C LEU A 134 9.57 20.71 3.36
N ASN A 135 10.81 20.86 3.84
CA ASN A 135 11.58 19.75 4.41
C ASN A 135 10.91 19.20 5.68
N ALA A 136 10.34 20.06 6.53
CA ALA A 136 9.60 19.62 7.72
C ALA A 136 8.37 18.79 7.36
N HIS A 137 7.69 19.11 6.25
CA HIS A 137 6.56 18.32 5.75
C HIS A 137 6.97 17.03 5.03
N LEU A 138 8.09 17.04 4.30
CA LEU A 138 8.57 15.87 3.56
C LEU A 138 9.27 14.86 4.47
N SER A 139 9.95 15.31 5.52
CA SER A 139 10.72 14.47 6.44
C SER A 139 9.92 13.28 7.01
N PRO A 140 8.71 13.43 7.58
CA PRO A 140 7.98 12.28 8.11
C PRO A 140 7.64 11.26 7.02
N PHE A 141 7.23 11.72 5.83
CA PHE A 141 6.95 10.83 4.71
C PHE A 141 8.20 10.06 4.26
N LEU A 142 9.34 10.73 4.17
CA LEU A 142 10.60 10.08 3.79
C LEU A 142 11.05 9.06 4.84
N VAL A 143 10.87 9.35 6.14
CA VAL A 143 11.18 8.40 7.22
C VAL A 143 10.24 7.19 7.17
N ASP A 144 8.95 7.39 6.91
CA ASP A 144 7.99 6.29 6.76
C ASP A 144 8.36 5.39 5.56
N GLN A 145 8.79 5.98 4.44
CA GLN A 145 9.25 5.22 3.27
C GLN A 145 10.58 4.50 3.53
N GLU A 146 11.53 5.16 4.20
CA GLU A 146 12.82 4.56 4.56
C GLU A 146 12.61 3.35 5.48
N THR A 147 11.76 3.48 6.49
CA THR A 147 11.44 2.38 7.40
C THR A 147 10.73 1.23 6.68
N ALA A 148 9.79 1.52 5.78
CA ALA A 148 9.12 0.50 4.97
C ALA A 148 10.11 -0.27 4.08
N LEU A 149 10.99 0.43 3.36
CA LEU A 149 11.99 -0.17 2.49
C LEU A 149 13.04 -0.97 3.27
N SER A 150 13.49 -0.44 4.41
CA SER A 150 14.44 -1.13 5.29
C SER A 150 13.86 -2.45 5.82
N ASN A 151 12.60 -2.44 6.22
CA ASN A 151 11.90 -3.66 6.66
C ASN A 151 11.73 -4.68 5.53
N ALA A 152 11.42 -4.23 4.31
CA ALA A 152 11.33 -5.10 3.13
C ALA A 152 12.70 -5.71 2.78
N LEU A 153 13.75 -4.90 2.82
CA LEU A 153 15.13 -5.34 2.57
C LEU A 153 15.56 -6.38 3.61
N ALA A 154 15.31 -6.13 4.90
CA ALA A 154 15.61 -7.09 5.96
C ALA A 154 14.88 -8.43 5.74
N THR A 155 13.60 -8.37 5.34
CA THR A 155 12.80 -9.57 5.04
C THR A 155 13.41 -10.37 3.88
N ILE A 156 13.80 -9.69 2.80
CA ILE A 156 14.43 -10.33 1.63
C ILE A 156 15.78 -10.94 2.01
N GLN A 157 16.60 -10.24 2.80
CA GLN A 157 17.89 -10.75 3.27
C GLN A 157 17.72 -12.04 4.07
N THR A 158 16.79 -12.08 5.02
CA THR A 158 16.52 -13.30 5.80
C THR A 158 16.01 -14.45 4.92
N SER A 159 15.17 -14.15 3.92
CA SER A 159 14.72 -15.15 2.94
C SER A 159 15.89 -15.69 2.12
N ASN A 160 16.78 -14.83 1.64
CA ASN A 160 17.94 -15.21 0.86
C ASN A 160 18.92 -16.06 1.67
N GLU A 161 19.17 -15.71 2.92
CA GLU A 161 19.99 -16.53 3.84
C GLU A 161 19.42 -17.94 3.99
N THR A 162 18.09 -18.05 4.13
CA THR A 162 17.40 -19.34 4.24
C THR A 162 17.49 -20.16 2.95
N LEU A 163 17.32 -19.53 1.80
CA LEU A 163 17.43 -20.17 0.49
C LEU A 163 18.85 -20.66 0.22
N VAL A 164 19.86 -19.83 0.52
CA VAL A 164 21.27 -20.22 0.39
C VAL A 164 21.59 -21.40 1.29
N ALA A 165 21.13 -21.41 2.54
CA ALA A 165 21.31 -22.54 3.45
C ALA A 165 20.63 -23.82 2.94
N THR A 166 19.47 -23.70 2.31
CA THR A 166 18.76 -24.85 1.71
C THR A 166 19.52 -25.39 0.49
N ILE A 167 19.99 -24.52 -0.40
CA ILE A 167 20.75 -24.90 -1.60
C ILE A 167 22.06 -25.60 -1.21
N THR A 168 22.77 -25.10 -0.20
CA THR A 168 24.02 -25.72 0.25
C THR A 168 23.78 -27.11 0.85
N SER A 169 22.71 -27.28 1.65
CA SER A 169 22.29 -28.61 2.15
C SER A 169 21.97 -29.57 1.00
N GLN A 170 21.15 -29.13 0.03
CA GLN A 170 20.77 -29.94 -1.11
C GLN A 170 21.96 -30.33 -1.98
N ARG A 171 22.94 -29.43 -2.17
CA ARG A 171 24.18 -29.74 -2.90
C ARG A 171 25.00 -30.81 -2.18
N ALA A 172 25.15 -30.72 -0.85
CA ALA A 172 25.84 -31.74 -0.07
C ALA A 172 25.13 -33.11 -0.13
N GLU A 173 23.79 -33.12 -0.10
CA GLU A 173 22.99 -34.34 -0.27
C GLU A 173 23.17 -34.95 -1.67
N MET A 174 23.16 -34.14 -2.72
CA MET A 174 23.39 -34.60 -4.10
C MET A 174 24.79 -35.20 -4.27
N GLU A 175 25.82 -34.54 -3.72
CA GLU A 175 27.19 -35.08 -3.74
C GLU A 175 27.28 -36.43 -3.02
N ALA A 176 26.60 -36.58 -1.87
CA ALA A 176 26.55 -37.84 -1.15
C ALA A 176 25.81 -38.94 -1.93
N LEU A 177 24.69 -38.61 -2.59
CA LEU A 177 23.93 -39.56 -3.41
C LEU A 177 24.73 -40.01 -4.64
N VAL A 178 25.41 -39.08 -5.32
CA VAL A 178 26.28 -39.40 -6.46
C VAL A 178 27.44 -40.29 -6.03
N ALA A 179 28.12 -39.97 -4.93
CA ALA A 179 29.19 -40.81 -4.40
C ALA A 179 28.68 -42.22 -4.01
N GLY A 180 27.47 -42.32 -3.46
CA GLY A 180 26.82 -43.59 -3.16
C GLY A 180 26.52 -44.42 -4.43
N LEU A 181 26.01 -43.78 -5.49
CA LEU A 181 25.76 -44.44 -6.78
C LEU A 181 27.06 -44.91 -7.44
N GLU A 182 28.12 -44.08 -7.42
CA GLU A 182 29.43 -44.47 -7.94
C GLU A 182 30.00 -45.69 -7.21
N ALA A 183 29.79 -45.80 -5.89
CA ALA A 183 30.20 -46.97 -5.12
C ALA A 183 29.42 -48.23 -5.55
N VAL A 184 28.09 -48.13 -5.69
CA VAL A 184 27.25 -49.25 -6.15
C VAL A 184 27.59 -49.68 -7.57
N VAL A 185 27.88 -48.73 -8.48
CA VAL A 185 28.32 -49.05 -9.85
C VAL A 185 29.64 -49.81 -9.83
N LYS A 186 30.63 -49.37 -9.03
CA LYS A 186 31.90 -50.08 -8.86
C LYS A 186 31.71 -51.50 -8.31
N ASP A 187 30.80 -51.68 -7.37
CA ASP A 187 30.49 -53.00 -6.81
C ASP A 187 29.85 -53.92 -7.86
N LEU A 188 28.98 -53.38 -8.73
CA LEU A 188 28.39 -54.12 -9.84
C LEU A 188 29.42 -54.47 -10.93
N GLU A 189 30.30 -53.54 -11.29
CA GLU A 189 31.40 -53.77 -12.23
C GLU A 189 32.31 -54.90 -11.72
N LYS A 190 32.70 -54.84 -10.45
CA LYS A 190 33.49 -55.90 -9.81
C LYS A 190 32.75 -57.25 -9.78
N SER A 191 31.45 -57.24 -9.51
CA SER A 191 30.62 -58.44 -9.53
C SER A 191 30.51 -59.03 -10.95
N ALA A 192 30.41 -58.19 -11.97
CA ALA A 192 30.40 -58.60 -13.37
C ALA A 192 31.75 -59.17 -13.83
N GLU A 193 32.87 -58.57 -13.40
CA GLU A 193 34.21 -59.11 -13.63
C GLU A 193 34.39 -60.50 -13.01
N MET A 194 33.90 -60.70 -11.77
CA MET A 194 33.92 -62.02 -11.13
C MET A 194 33.10 -63.07 -11.90
N LEU A 195 31.94 -62.69 -12.45
CA LEU A 195 31.11 -63.58 -13.29
C LEU A 195 31.75 -63.90 -14.65
N GLN A 196 32.52 -62.98 -15.24
CA GLN A 196 33.29 -63.26 -16.47
C GLN A 196 34.52 -64.15 -16.20
N GLY A 197 35.07 -64.11 -14.99
CA GLY A 197 36.20 -64.96 -14.57
C GLY A 197 35.83 -66.43 -14.37
N ASP A 198 34.59 -66.72 -13.95
CA ASP A 198 34.16 -68.07 -13.56
C ASP A 198 33.38 -68.85 -14.63
N ASP A 199 33.08 -68.28 -15.81
CA ASP A 199 32.26 -68.99 -16.83
C ASP A 199 32.62 -68.71 -18.30
N VAL A 200 33.92 -68.67 -18.66
CA VAL A 200 34.37 -68.71 -20.08
C VAL A 200 35.43 -69.78 -20.37
N GLN A 201 35.74 -70.69 -19.44
CA GLN A 201 36.61 -71.86 -19.73
C GLN A 201 35.93 -73.23 -19.63
N GLY A 202 34.68 -73.33 -19.17
CA GLY A 202 34.00 -74.60 -18.94
C GLY A 202 32.95 -75.04 -19.97
N LEU A 203 32.33 -74.12 -20.71
CA LEU A 203 31.09 -74.43 -21.46
C LEU A 203 31.19 -74.30 -22.99
N SER A 204 32.39 -74.07 -23.54
CA SER A 204 32.62 -74.04 -25.02
C SER A 204 32.81 -75.44 -25.64
N GLY A 205 32.79 -76.51 -24.83
CA GLY A 205 33.09 -77.88 -25.28
C GLY A 205 31.91 -78.73 -25.77
N ASP A 206 30.70 -78.55 -25.22
CA ASP A 206 29.69 -79.63 -25.26
C ASP A 206 28.39 -79.33 -26.02
N PHE A 207 28.27 -78.21 -26.74
CA PHE A 207 27.04 -77.90 -27.50
C PHE A 207 27.18 -77.87 -29.03
N PHE A 208 28.31 -78.30 -29.58
CA PHE A 208 28.49 -78.51 -31.03
C PHE A 208 28.15 -79.93 -31.48
N ARG A 209 26.98 -80.46 -31.12
CA ARG A 209 26.47 -81.72 -31.72
C ARG A 209 24.99 -81.97 -31.47
N GLN A 210 24.12 -81.18 -32.09
CA GLN A 210 22.90 -81.66 -32.78
C GLN A 210 22.00 -80.47 -33.15
N GLY A 211 21.49 -80.48 -34.39
CA GLY A 211 20.26 -79.75 -34.71
C GLY A 211 20.38 -78.62 -35.72
N TYR A 212 20.92 -78.90 -36.90
CA TYR A 212 20.55 -78.17 -38.12
C TYR A 212 19.03 -78.29 -38.37
N ILE A 213 18.27 -77.18 -38.41
CA ILE A 213 17.15 -76.98 -39.36
C ILE A 213 17.01 -75.48 -39.72
N TYR A 214 17.67 -75.08 -40.80
CA TYR A 214 17.15 -74.34 -41.95
C TYR A 214 15.96 -73.34 -41.80
N LYS A 215 16.24 -72.08 -42.21
CA LYS A 215 15.69 -71.39 -43.43
C LYS A 215 14.92 -70.07 -43.19
N ARG A 216 15.45 -69.01 -43.85
CA ARG A 216 14.74 -67.83 -44.46
C ARG A 216 13.97 -66.90 -43.49
N MET A 217 14.13 -65.58 -43.51
CA MET A 217 14.52 -64.64 -44.57
C MET A 217 15.29 -63.48 -43.96
N GLY A 218 16.33 -63.03 -44.66
CA GLY A 218 16.72 -61.62 -44.58
C GLY A 218 15.79 -60.79 -45.47
N GLN A 219 15.40 -59.62 -44.99
CA GLN A 219 15.64 -58.33 -45.63
C GLN A 219 14.79 -57.25 -44.97
N CYS A 220 15.43 -56.10 -44.79
CA CYS A 220 14.84 -54.74 -44.75
C CYS A 220 13.85 -54.50 -43.60
N GLY A 221 14.19 -53.70 -42.60
CA GLY A 221 14.42 -52.26 -42.77
C GLY A 221 13.12 -51.52 -42.41
N HIS A 222 13.23 -50.50 -41.55
CA HIS A 222 12.15 -49.67 -40.99
C HIS A 222 11.41 -50.27 -39.78
N ALA A 223 11.78 -49.78 -38.59
CA ALA A 223 10.87 -49.21 -37.59
C ALA A 223 11.47 -49.35 -36.17
N TYR A 224 12.27 -48.36 -35.78
CA TYR A 224 12.37 -47.96 -34.36
C TYR A 224 12.07 -46.47 -34.31
N ALA A 225 10.77 -46.16 -34.33
CA ALA A 225 10.24 -44.85 -34.03
C ALA A 225 9.15 -45.06 -32.99
N THR A 226 9.52 -45.04 -31.71
CA THR A 226 8.65 -44.56 -30.62
C THR A 226 9.46 -44.49 -29.34
N SER A 227 9.39 -43.33 -28.67
CA SER A 227 9.76 -43.04 -27.27
C SER A 227 10.95 -42.12 -26.98
N ARG A 228 11.33 -41.20 -27.89
CA ARG A 228 12.09 -39.98 -27.54
C ARG A 228 11.79 -38.84 -28.53
N SER A 229 10.77 -38.02 -28.26
CA SER A 229 10.64 -36.62 -28.74
C SER A 229 9.28 -36.03 -28.34
N LEU A 230 9.02 -35.87 -27.03
CA LEU A 230 7.88 -35.08 -26.56
C LEU A 230 8.26 -34.01 -25.52
N SER A 231 9.56 -33.86 -25.22
CA SER A 231 10.05 -32.86 -24.26
C SER A 231 10.81 -31.70 -24.94
N SER A 232 11.51 -31.94 -26.06
CA SER A 232 12.21 -30.87 -26.77
C SER A 232 11.29 -30.01 -27.62
N ASP A 233 10.27 -30.59 -28.25
CA ASP A 233 9.44 -29.86 -29.23
C ASP A 233 8.41 -28.96 -28.53
N LEU A 234 7.94 -29.34 -27.35
CA LEU A 234 7.15 -28.43 -26.49
C LEU A 234 8.00 -27.26 -25.98
N CYS A 235 9.30 -27.48 -25.73
CA CYS A 235 10.20 -26.43 -25.23
C CYS A 235 10.46 -25.36 -26.30
N TRP A 236 10.68 -25.76 -27.56
CA TRP A 236 10.88 -24.80 -28.66
C TRP A 236 9.60 -24.03 -29.03
N THR A 237 8.41 -24.62 -28.94
CA THR A 237 7.15 -23.89 -29.15
C THR A 237 6.82 -22.93 -28.00
N LEU A 238 7.19 -23.26 -26.76
CA LEU A 238 6.95 -22.40 -25.60
C LEU A 238 7.92 -21.21 -25.55
N LEU A 239 9.18 -21.43 -25.95
CA LEU A 239 10.16 -20.35 -26.15
C LEU A 239 9.75 -19.45 -27.32
N GLY A 240 9.28 -20.02 -28.44
CA GLY A 240 8.75 -19.24 -29.57
C GLY A 240 7.57 -18.35 -29.18
N GLN A 241 6.58 -18.88 -28.43
CA GLN A 241 5.47 -18.08 -27.93
C GLN A 241 5.90 -16.97 -26.97
N LYS A 242 6.87 -17.23 -26.08
CA LYS A 242 7.36 -16.19 -25.16
C LYS A 242 8.11 -15.08 -25.89
N VAL A 243 8.93 -15.42 -26.89
CA VAL A 243 9.67 -14.41 -27.68
C VAL A 243 8.72 -13.57 -28.53
N ASP A 244 7.69 -14.16 -29.14
CA ASP A 244 6.66 -13.40 -29.85
C ASP A 244 5.89 -12.46 -28.90
N THR A 245 5.54 -12.93 -27.70
CA THR A 245 4.83 -12.10 -26.71
C THR A 245 5.70 -10.91 -26.27
N ILE A 246 7.00 -11.12 -26.07
CA ILE A 246 7.95 -10.03 -25.75
C ILE A 246 8.07 -9.05 -26.91
N TYR A 247 8.08 -9.53 -28.17
CA TYR A 247 8.15 -8.66 -29.34
C TYR A 247 6.88 -7.81 -29.52
N TYR A 248 5.71 -8.37 -29.25
CA TYR A 248 4.45 -7.62 -29.25
C TYR A 248 4.38 -6.60 -28.10
N CYS A 249 4.79 -6.97 -26.89
CA CYS A 249 4.86 -6.03 -25.76
C CYS A 249 5.81 -4.86 -26.06
N ARG A 250 6.98 -5.11 -26.66
CA ARG A 250 7.93 -4.04 -27.00
C ARG A 250 7.39 -3.09 -28.08
N LYS A 251 6.63 -3.64 -29.04
CA LYS A 251 5.97 -2.84 -30.09
C LYS A 251 4.83 -1.99 -29.53
N ASP A 252 4.05 -2.51 -28.60
CA ASP A 252 2.96 -1.78 -27.97
C ASP A 252 3.46 -0.72 -26.98
N ILE A 253 4.55 -0.97 -26.26
CA ILE A 253 5.22 0.05 -25.43
C ILE A 253 5.73 1.22 -26.29
N ALA A 254 6.33 0.93 -27.45
CA ALA A 254 6.78 1.98 -28.38
C ALA A 254 5.61 2.80 -28.93
N ARG A 255 4.44 2.17 -29.11
CA ARG A 255 3.22 2.85 -29.57
C ARG A 255 2.62 3.74 -28.48
N LEU A 256 2.56 3.24 -27.24
CA LEU A 256 2.12 4.00 -26.07
C LEU A 256 3.00 5.21 -25.81
N ASN A 257 4.33 5.08 -25.95
CA ASN A 257 5.24 6.22 -25.81
C ASN A 257 4.99 7.30 -26.87
N LEU A 258 4.71 6.90 -28.12
CA LEU A 258 4.39 7.86 -29.19
C LEU A 258 3.04 8.56 -28.94
N ASP A 259 2.03 7.83 -28.46
CA ASP A 259 0.72 8.38 -28.13
C ASP A 259 0.81 9.34 -26.93
N ILE A 260 1.66 9.05 -25.94
CA ILE A 260 1.95 9.94 -24.81
C ILE A 260 2.65 11.22 -25.27
N GLU A 261 3.65 11.13 -26.16
CA GLU A 261 4.31 12.31 -26.72
C GLU A 261 3.34 13.19 -27.52
N GLN A 262 2.44 12.58 -28.30
CA GLN A 262 1.40 13.30 -29.04
C GLN A 262 0.36 13.94 -28.10
N ALA A 263 -0.03 13.25 -27.02
CA ALA A 263 -0.94 13.78 -26.01
C ALA A 263 -0.32 14.97 -25.26
N LEU A 264 0.96 14.89 -24.88
CA LEU A 264 1.70 15.98 -24.24
C LEU A 264 1.86 17.19 -25.15
N LEU A 265 2.18 16.99 -26.43
CA LEU A 265 2.24 18.07 -27.41
C LEU A 265 0.88 18.75 -27.61
N SER A 266 -0.21 17.98 -27.61
CA SER A 266 -1.58 18.52 -27.72
C SER A 266 -2.03 19.29 -26.48
N THR A 267 -1.54 18.94 -25.29
CA THR A 267 -1.86 19.66 -24.05
C THR A 267 -1.08 20.96 -23.93
N ILE A 268 0.16 21.00 -24.44
CA ILE A 268 0.98 22.21 -24.45
C ILE A 268 0.33 23.30 -25.31
N ASP A 269 -0.23 22.97 -26.48
CA ASP A 269 -0.98 23.91 -27.33
C ASP A 269 -2.31 24.39 -26.70
N ALA A 270 -2.93 23.58 -25.84
CA ALA A 270 -4.18 23.94 -25.15
C ALA A 270 -3.98 24.90 -23.96
N THR A 271 -2.76 25.09 -23.48
CA THR A 271 -2.44 25.94 -22.30
C THR A 271 -2.36 27.44 -22.59
N SER A 272 -2.66 27.90 -23.82
CA SER A 272 -2.69 29.32 -24.17
C SER A 272 -3.99 30.06 -23.79
N GLN A 273 -4.92 29.41 -23.08
CA GLN A 273 -6.16 30.03 -22.57
C GLN A 273 -6.30 29.92 -21.03
N PRO A 274 -6.82 30.97 -20.36
CA PRO A 274 -6.76 31.10 -18.90
C PRO A 274 -7.69 30.11 -18.16
N PRO A 275 -7.37 29.76 -16.91
CA PRO A 275 -7.87 28.55 -16.29
C PRO A 275 -9.27 28.72 -15.69
N VAL A 276 -10.21 27.87 -16.13
CA VAL A 276 -11.41 27.52 -15.38
C VAL A 276 -11.31 26.06 -14.96
N VAL A 277 -11.16 25.88 -13.65
CA VAL A 277 -11.44 24.71 -12.80
C VAL A 277 -11.77 23.40 -13.54
N LYS A 278 -10.82 22.45 -13.56
CA LYS A 278 -11.11 21.01 -13.64
C LYS A 278 -10.24 20.26 -12.63
N LYS A 279 -10.82 19.95 -11.47
CA LYS A 279 -10.18 19.23 -10.36
C LYS A 279 -10.50 17.73 -10.35
N ALA A 280 -11.08 17.19 -11.42
CA ALA A 280 -11.56 15.81 -11.47
C ALA A 280 -10.69 14.84 -12.30
N GLU A 281 -9.77 15.34 -13.11
CA GLU A 281 -9.03 14.52 -14.09
C GLU A 281 -7.63 14.09 -13.60
N GLN A 282 -7.18 14.63 -12.47
CA GLN A 282 -5.82 14.42 -11.94
C GLN A 282 -5.67 13.15 -11.09
N ALA A 283 -6.78 12.49 -10.74
CA ALA A 283 -6.79 11.26 -9.94
C ALA A 283 -6.66 9.98 -10.79
N GLU A 284 -7.15 9.98 -12.03
CA GLU A 284 -6.98 8.83 -12.94
C GLU A 284 -5.56 8.77 -13.51
N THR A 285 -4.90 9.92 -13.69
CA THR A 285 -3.52 9.97 -14.20
C THR A 285 -2.50 9.39 -13.22
N SER A 286 -2.72 9.41 -11.91
CA SER A 286 -1.74 8.87 -10.96
C SER A 286 -1.73 7.34 -10.93
N ALA A 287 -2.90 6.70 -11.08
CA ALA A 287 -3.01 5.24 -11.10
C ALA A 287 -2.34 4.65 -12.36
N ILE A 288 -2.52 5.30 -13.51
CA ILE A 288 -1.90 4.87 -14.77
C ILE A 288 -0.37 5.03 -14.71
N VAL A 289 0.13 6.08 -14.05
CA VAL A 289 1.58 6.28 -13.87
C VAL A 289 2.20 5.21 -12.97
N GLU A 290 1.54 4.81 -11.89
CA GLU A 290 2.04 3.73 -11.02
C GLU A 290 2.09 2.38 -11.75
N ASP A 291 1.06 2.04 -12.53
CA ASP A 291 1.03 0.80 -13.31
C ASP A 291 2.12 0.76 -14.40
N VAL A 292 2.39 1.89 -15.05
CA VAL A 292 3.46 2.01 -16.06
C VAL A 292 4.85 1.89 -15.43
N VAL A 293 5.06 2.48 -14.26
CA VAL A 293 6.34 2.34 -13.52
C VAL A 293 6.57 0.89 -13.08
N ASN A 294 5.52 0.21 -12.62
CA ASN A 294 5.61 -1.20 -12.23
C ASN A 294 5.91 -2.11 -13.43
N LEU A 295 5.28 -1.87 -14.58
CA LEU A 295 5.57 -2.59 -15.84
C LEU A 295 7.01 -2.36 -16.32
N TRP A 296 7.53 -1.13 -16.18
CA TRP A 296 8.90 -0.81 -16.55
C TRP A 296 9.93 -1.51 -15.65
N LEU A 297 9.68 -1.53 -14.33
CA LEU A 297 10.53 -2.24 -13.36
C LEU A 297 10.54 -3.76 -13.60
N LEU A 298 9.38 -4.36 -13.89
CA LEU A 298 9.28 -5.77 -14.25
C LEU A 298 10.05 -6.10 -15.53
N SER A 299 9.97 -5.23 -16.56
CA SER A 299 10.73 -5.40 -17.79
C SER A 299 12.24 -5.27 -17.57
N PHE A 300 12.67 -4.36 -16.68
CA PHE A 300 14.09 -4.18 -16.35
C PHE A 300 14.64 -5.39 -15.58
N GLN A 301 13.87 -5.91 -14.62
CA GLN A 301 14.22 -7.11 -13.85
C GLN A 301 14.38 -8.35 -14.75
N LEU A 302 13.44 -8.56 -15.68
CA LEU A 302 13.51 -9.65 -16.66
C LEU A 302 14.71 -9.53 -17.61
N THR A 303 15.13 -8.31 -17.94
CA THR A 303 16.30 -8.09 -18.80
C THR A 303 17.59 -8.43 -18.06
N LEU A 304 17.69 -8.05 -16.78
CA LEU A 304 18.82 -8.39 -15.91
C LEU A 304 18.96 -9.91 -15.69
N GLU A 305 17.85 -10.62 -15.50
CA GLU A 305 17.86 -12.09 -15.35
C GLU A 305 18.36 -12.80 -16.62
N ILE A 306 17.98 -12.33 -17.81
CA ILE A 306 18.44 -12.89 -19.08
C ILE A 306 19.93 -12.61 -19.32
N GLU A 307 20.44 -11.46 -18.86
CA GLU A 307 21.84 -11.09 -19.02
C GLU A 307 22.75 -11.83 -18.02
N GLN A 308 22.24 -12.19 -16.85
CA GLN A 308 22.95 -13.05 -15.90
C GLN A 308 23.12 -14.49 -16.42
N ASP A 309 22.10 -15.04 -17.10
CA ASP A 309 22.13 -16.41 -17.66
C ASP A 309 23.08 -16.56 -18.87
N GLN A 310 23.45 -15.45 -19.53
CA GLN A 310 24.40 -15.43 -20.65
C GLN A 310 25.87 -15.28 -20.19
N SER A 311 26.11 -15.02 -18.90
CA SER A 311 27.45 -14.71 -18.37
C SER A 311 28.21 -15.91 -17.76
N GLU A 312 27.62 -17.10 -17.65
CA GLU A 312 28.37 -18.30 -17.28
C GLU A 312 29.24 -18.78 -18.47
N PRO A 313 30.59 -18.76 -18.34
CA PRO A 313 31.45 -19.26 -19.39
C PRO A 313 31.24 -20.78 -19.52
N ARG A 314 30.75 -21.21 -20.69
CA ARG A 314 30.83 -22.60 -21.14
C ARG A 314 32.29 -23.02 -21.24
N SER A 315 32.87 -23.45 -20.13
CA SER A 315 34.15 -24.14 -20.08
C SER A 315 33.93 -25.62 -20.38
N LEU A 316 33.94 -26.01 -21.64
CA LEU A 316 34.28 -27.38 -22.05
C LEU A 316 34.98 -27.37 -23.42
N LEU A 317 36.20 -27.95 -23.41
CA LEU A 317 37.11 -28.35 -24.49
C LEU A 317 38.02 -27.28 -25.12
#